data_AF-A0A536BNY6-F1
#
_entry.id   AF-A0A536BNY6-F1
#
_cell.length_a   1.000
_cell.length_b   1.000
_cell.length_c   1.000
_cell.angle_alpha   90.00
_cell.angle_beta   90.00
_cell.angle_gamma   90.00
#
_symmetry.space_group_name_H-M   'P 1'
#
loop_
_entity.id
_entity.type
_entity.pdbx_description
1 polymer ?
#
loop_
_entity_poly.entity_id
_entity_poly.type
_entity_poly.pdbx_seq_one_letter_code
_entity_poly.pdbx_strand_id
1 'polypeptide(L)'
;MEPETTVRILVALGFGLLVIMLRLDAQRFGAAEYDEAGRGGRPPPLRRRLSWYVLGIGLIVATRYVYPLEATQPLYLGLGDRASSLIGGLIFAVIGTSQALLYALYRYRHIRLPDIREYPGALLNAVATAFIDEAAFRGILLAYLVGFGVPPLLAIVAQALVYTLCTRLGAPGRDRYMLALTLLIGLGSGWLTVVVGGIGGAFLGHAATRCAVFLTTGHAGQLAPRGRETEELERKRRTPDGWRVVGAKDSAAGDR
;
A
#
# COMPACT_ATOMS: atom_id res chain seq x y z
N MET A 1 -32.85 -11.68 -15.72
CA MET A 1 -31.40 -11.90 -15.88
C MET A 1 -31.22 -13.40 -16.05
N GLU A 2 -30.55 -13.84 -17.11
CA GLU A 2 -30.34 -15.27 -17.35
C GLU A 2 -29.58 -15.93 -16.16
N PRO A 3 -29.90 -17.18 -15.81
CA PRO A 3 -29.27 -17.86 -14.67
C PRO A 3 -27.75 -17.98 -14.85
N GLU A 4 -27.28 -18.22 -16.08
CA GLU A 4 -25.84 -18.25 -16.39
C GLU A 4 -25.15 -16.91 -16.07
N THR A 5 -25.73 -15.79 -16.49
CA THR A 5 -25.21 -14.44 -16.21
C THR A 5 -25.12 -14.20 -14.71
N THR A 6 -26.16 -14.60 -13.96
CA THR A 6 -26.18 -14.48 -12.50
C THR A 6 -25.04 -15.27 -11.86
N VAL A 7 -24.85 -16.53 -12.27
CA VAL A 7 -23.76 -17.38 -11.76
C VAL A 7 -22.40 -16.77 -12.06
N ARG A 8 -22.17 -16.27 -13.27
CA ARG A 8 -20.91 -15.63 -13.67
C ARG A 8 -20.62 -14.37 -12.84
N ILE A 9 -21.64 -13.55 -12.57
CA ILE A 9 -21.52 -12.37 -11.69
C ILE A 9 -21.10 -12.78 -10.27
N LEU A 10 -21.74 -13.82 -9.71
CA LEU A 10 -21.43 -14.31 -8.36
C LEU A 10 -20.04 -14.95 -8.27
N VAL A 11 -19.61 -15.69 -9.28
CA VAL A 11 -18.25 -16.27 -9.35
C VAL A 11 -17.20 -15.16 -9.43
N ALA A 12 -17.41 -14.16 -10.29
CA ALA A 12 -16.53 -13.01 -10.39
C ALA A 12 -16.48 -12.19 -9.09
N LEU A 13 -17.62 -12.05 -8.39
CA LEU A 13 -17.68 -11.43 -7.07
C LEU A 13 -16.88 -12.25 -6.05
N GLY A 14 -17.03 -13.58 -6.06
CA GLY A 14 -16.28 -14.49 -5.23
C GLY A 14 -14.77 -14.35 -5.43
N PHE A 15 -14.30 -14.30 -6.68
CA PHE A 15 -12.89 -14.01 -6.97
C PHE A 15 -12.45 -12.65 -6.46
N GLY A 16 -13.25 -11.60 -6.65
CA GLY A 16 -12.99 -10.27 -6.09
C GLY A 16 -12.82 -10.28 -4.57
N LEU A 17 -13.74 -10.95 -3.86
CA LEU A 17 -13.66 -11.11 -2.40
C LEU A 17 -12.43 -11.92 -1.97
N LEU A 18 -12.03 -12.94 -2.74
CA LEU A 18 -10.79 -13.68 -2.49
C LEU A 18 -9.54 -12.82 -2.67
N VAL A 19 -9.50 -11.88 -3.63
CA VAL A 19 -8.40 -10.91 -3.74
C VAL A 19 -8.34 -10.00 -2.52
N ILE A 20 -9.49 -9.54 -2.01
CA ILE A 20 -9.57 -8.73 -0.78
C ILE A 20 -9.08 -9.53 0.43
N MET A 21 -9.48 -10.80 0.55
CA MET A 21 -8.98 -11.70 1.60
C MET A 21 -7.46 -11.93 1.47
N LEU A 22 -6.97 -12.10 0.25
CA LEU A 22 -5.53 -12.23 -0.03
C LEU A 22 -4.78 -10.97 0.42
N ARG A 23 -5.37 -9.77 0.33
CA ARG A 23 -4.79 -8.55 0.87
C ARG A 23 -4.72 -8.52 2.39
N LEU A 24 -5.75 -9.01 3.09
CA LEU A 24 -5.72 -9.16 4.56
C LEU A 24 -4.55 -10.06 5.01
N ASP A 25 -4.30 -11.12 4.26
CA ASP A 25 -3.23 -12.09 4.52
C ASP A 25 -1.87 -11.68 3.95
N ALA A 26 -1.75 -10.52 3.28
CA ALA A 26 -0.52 -10.08 2.62
C ALA A 26 0.71 -10.10 3.56
N GLN A 27 0.49 -9.91 4.86
CA GLN A 27 1.54 -9.99 5.88
C GLN A 27 2.20 -11.38 5.93
N ARG A 28 1.41 -12.44 5.86
CA ARG A 28 1.90 -13.83 5.92
C ARG A 28 2.75 -14.20 4.71
N PHE A 29 2.48 -13.55 3.58
CA PHE A 29 3.23 -13.72 2.34
C PHE A 29 4.42 -12.77 2.22
N GLY A 30 4.57 -11.81 3.14
CA GLY A 30 5.62 -10.80 3.04
C GLY A 30 5.40 -9.78 1.91
N ALA A 31 4.15 -9.63 1.48
CA ALA A 31 3.70 -8.68 0.48
C ALA A 31 2.88 -7.53 1.10
N ALA A 32 2.71 -7.55 2.43
CA ALA A 32 2.07 -6.45 3.14
C ALA A 32 2.83 -5.16 2.88
N GLU A 33 2.04 -4.11 2.70
CA GLU A 33 2.48 -2.75 2.67
C GLU A 33 3.34 -2.44 3.89
N TYR A 34 4.58 -2.02 3.63
CA TYR A 34 5.56 -1.68 4.65
C TYR A 34 5.90 -2.88 5.58
N ASP A 35 6.22 -4.07 5.06
CA ASP A 35 6.65 -5.21 5.90
C ASP A 35 7.83 -6.01 5.32
N GLU A 36 8.82 -5.32 4.72
CA GLU A 36 10.01 -6.00 4.15
C GLU A 36 10.93 -6.62 5.22
N ALA A 37 10.94 -6.07 6.43
CA ALA A 37 11.60 -6.68 7.58
C ALA A 37 10.54 -7.23 8.55
N GLY A 38 10.41 -8.56 8.62
CA GLY A 38 9.60 -9.18 9.67
C GLY A 38 10.12 -8.83 11.07
N ARG A 39 9.37 -9.17 12.13
CA ARG A 39 9.72 -8.97 13.56
C ARG A 39 11.14 -9.44 13.97
N GLY A 40 11.83 -10.23 13.15
CA GLY A 40 13.20 -10.70 13.36
C GLY A 40 14.22 -10.20 12.33
N GLY A 41 13.93 -9.16 11.55
CA GLY A 41 14.88 -8.54 10.60
C GLY A 41 15.22 -9.38 9.36
N ARG A 42 14.53 -10.52 9.14
CA ARG A 42 14.74 -11.37 7.96
C ARG A 42 13.68 -11.09 6.89
N PRO A 43 14.07 -10.95 5.62
CA PRO A 43 13.12 -10.82 4.54
C PRO A 43 12.31 -12.11 4.37
N PRO A 44 11.03 -12.00 3.97
CA PRO A 44 10.20 -13.15 3.64
C PRO A 44 10.79 -13.93 2.45
N PRO A 45 10.64 -15.27 2.40
CA PRO A 45 11.17 -16.06 1.30
C PRO A 45 10.51 -15.65 -0.02
N LEU A 46 11.32 -15.38 -1.05
CA LEU A 46 10.90 -14.88 -2.37
C LEU A 46 9.73 -15.68 -2.96
N ARG A 47 9.71 -17.00 -2.78
CA ARG A 47 8.63 -17.89 -3.24
C ARG A 47 7.27 -17.50 -2.68
N ARG A 48 7.17 -17.21 -1.37
CA ARG A 48 5.89 -16.80 -0.75
C ARG A 48 5.41 -15.49 -1.33
N ARG A 49 6.31 -14.52 -1.48
CA ARG A 49 5.99 -13.21 -2.03
C ARG A 49 5.54 -13.31 -3.49
N LEU A 50 6.21 -14.11 -4.30
CA LEU A 50 5.80 -14.41 -5.68
C LEU A 50 4.43 -15.10 -5.74
N SER A 51 4.16 -16.07 -4.85
CA SER A 51 2.85 -16.72 -4.78
C SER A 51 1.72 -15.72 -4.53
N TRP A 52 1.94 -14.71 -3.70
CA TRP A 52 0.94 -13.66 -3.45
C TRP A 52 0.63 -12.85 -4.72
N TYR A 53 1.66 -12.45 -5.48
CA TYR A 53 1.45 -11.73 -6.73
C TYR A 53 0.78 -12.59 -7.79
N VAL A 54 1.21 -13.85 -7.94
CA VAL A 54 0.61 -14.79 -8.91
C VAL A 54 -0.85 -15.03 -8.59
N LEU A 55 -1.20 -15.23 -7.31
CA LEU A 55 -2.59 -15.40 -6.88
C LEU A 55 -3.40 -14.12 -7.07
N GLY A 56 -2.87 -12.96 -6.68
CA GLY A 56 -3.56 -11.68 -6.81
C GLY A 56 -3.85 -11.33 -8.26
N ILE A 57 -2.82 -11.32 -9.11
CA ILE A 57 -2.96 -11.04 -10.54
C ILE A 57 -3.81 -12.12 -11.22
N GLY A 58 -3.60 -13.40 -10.91
CA GLY A 58 -4.37 -14.50 -11.47
C GLY A 58 -5.87 -14.39 -11.17
N LEU A 59 -6.23 -14.05 -9.93
CA LEU A 59 -7.64 -13.83 -9.54
C LEU A 59 -8.25 -12.58 -10.20
N ILE A 60 -7.48 -11.51 -10.40
CA ILE A 60 -7.94 -10.32 -11.14
C ILE A 60 -8.23 -10.69 -12.61
N VAL A 61 -7.33 -11.43 -13.26
CA VAL A 61 -7.50 -11.91 -14.63
C VAL A 61 -8.70 -12.86 -14.73
N ALA A 62 -8.84 -13.79 -13.78
CA ALA A 62 -9.97 -14.71 -13.73
C ALA A 62 -11.30 -13.95 -13.55
N THR A 63 -11.35 -12.96 -12.66
CA THR A 63 -12.51 -12.06 -12.51
C THR A 63 -12.87 -11.42 -13.84
N ARG A 64 -11.90 -10.82 -14.53
CA ARG A 64 -12.12 -10.14 -15.82
C ARG A 64 -12.62 -11.08 -16.92
N TYR A 65 -12.19 -12.34 -16.92
CA TYR A 65 -12.57 -13.33 -17.92
C TYR A 65 -13.98 -13.88 -17.68
N VAL A 66 -14.33 -14.17 -16.42
CA VAL A 66 -15.64 -14.71 -16.06
C VAL A 66 -16.73 -13.64 -16.13
N TYR A 67 -16.42 -12.40 -15.76
CA TYR A 67 -17.39 -11.30 -15.65
C TYR A 67 -18.09 -11.01 -17.00
N PRO A 68 -19.44 -11.04 -17.04
CA PRO A 68 -20.20 -10.93 -18.28
C PRO A 68 -20.38 -9.47 -18.73
N LEU A 69 -19.33 -8.86 -19.29
CA LEU A 69 -19.34 -7.44 -19.72
C LEU A 69 -20.48 -7.06 -20.67
N GLU A 70 -20.96 -7.98 -21.49
CA GLU A 70 -22.01 -7.72 -22.47
C GLU A 70 -23.39 -7.52 -21.81
N ALA A 71 -23.57 -8.04 -20.60
CA ALA A 71 -24.83 -8.04 -19.88
C ALA A 71 -24.83 -7.11 -18.65
N THR A 72 -23.70 -6.50 -18.29
CA THR A 72 -23.54 -5.70 -17.07
C THR A 72 -22.70 -4.45 -17.28
N GLN A 73 -22.77 -3.53 -16.31
CA GLN A 73 -21.85 -2.39 -16.21
C GLN A 73 -20.39 -2.86 -16.21
N PRO A 74 -19.45 -2.18 -16.88
CA PRO A 74 -18.05 -2.60 -16.91
C PRO A 74 -17.39 -2.44 -15.53
N LEU A 75 -16.53 -3.40 -15.17
CA LEU A 75 -15.62 -3.22 -14.04
C LEU A 75 -14.62 -2.10 -14.35
N TYR A 76 -14.19 -1.35 -13.33
CA TYR A 76 -13.21 -0.28 -13.50
C TYR A 76 -11.76 -0.78 -13.71
N LEU A 77 -11.56 -2.03 -14.14
CA LEU A 77 -10.24 -2.64 -14.35
C LEU A 77 -9.46 -2.06 -15.55
N GLY A 78 -10.09 -1.23 -16.37
CA GLY A 78 -9.45 -0.57 -17.50
C GLY A 78 -8.71 0.71 -17.14
N LEU A 79 -8.16 1.37 -18.16
CA LEU A 79 -7.53 2.69 -18.03
C LEU A 79 -8.56 3.84 -17.94
N GLY A 80 -9.82 3.60 -18.28
CA GLY A 80 -10.82 4.66 -18.43
C GLY A 80 -10.46 5.64 -19.55
N ASP A 81 -10.91 6.89 -19.44
CA ASP A 81 -10.47 7.95 -20.35
C ASP A 81 -8.95 8.19 -20.21
N ARG A 82 -8.20 7.95 -21.28
CA ARG A 82 -6.72 7.91 -21.22
C ARG A 82 -6.11 9.24 -20.81
N ALA A 83 -6.64 10.35 -21.35
CA ALA A 83 -6.11 11.68 -21.06
C ALA A 83 -6.36 12.06 -19.60
N SER A 84 -7.60 11.88 -19.12
CA SER A 84 -7.96 12.14 -17.73
C SER A 84 -7.25 11.21 -16.75
N SER A 85 -7.05 9.93 -17.11
CA SER A 85 -6.27 8.97 -16.32
C SER A 85 -4.83 9.43 -16.16
N LEU A 86 -4.18 9.84 -17.25
CA LEU A 86 -2.80 10.30 -17.22
C LEU A 86 -2.66 11.59 -16.41
N ILE A 87 -3.48 12.61 -16.72
CA ILE A 87 -3.43 13.92 -16.06
C ILE A 87 -3.78 13.78 -14.59
N GLY A 88 -4.91 13.12 -14.28
CA GLY A 88 -5.36 12.91 -12.91
C GLY A 88 -4.37 12.07 -12.11
N GLY A 89 -3.81 11.02 -12.72
CA GLY A 89 -2.77 10.20 -12.10
C GLY A 89 -1.47 10.96 -11.82
N LEU A 90 -1.03 11.84 -12.73
CA LEU A 90 0.16 12.69 -12.54
C LEU A 90 -0.07 13.75 -11.45
N ILE A 91 -1.23 14.41 -11.44
CA ILE A 91 -1.60 15.34 -10.36
C ILE A 91 -1.60 14.60 -9.03
N PHE A 92 -2.22 13.42 -8.97
CA PHE A 92 -2.26 12.63 -7.75
C PHE A 92 -0.86 12.16 -7.31
N ALA A 93 0.00 11.77 -8.26
CA ALA A 93 1.39 11.44 -8.00
C ALA A 93 2.19 12.63 -7.44
N VAL A 94 2.00 13.83 -7.98
CA VAL A 94 2.65 15.07 -7.47
C VAL A 94 2.19 15.36 -6.05
N ILE A 95 0.88 15.26 -5.77
CA ILE A 95 0.32 15.48 -4.43
C ILE A 95 0.90 14.46 -3.45
N GLY A 96 0.87 13.17 -3.80
CA GLY A 96 1.39 12.10 -2.94
C GLY A 96 2.89 12.20 -2.71
N THR A 97 3.67 12.52 -3.74
CA THR A 97 5.12 12.73 -3.62
C THR A 97 5.43 13.93 -2.73
N SER A 98 4.72 15.03 -2.92
CA SER A 98 4.85 16.24 -2.08
C SER A 98 4.50 15.94 -0.63
N GLN A 99 3.42 15.20 -0.39
CA GLN A 99 3.03 14.78 0.95
C GLN A 99 4.11 13.88 1.59
N ALA A 100 4.69 12.92 0.86
CA ALA A 100 5.74 12.06 1.36
C ALA A 100 7.03 12.84 1.72
N LEU A 101 7.39 13.83 0.90
CA LEU A 101 8.50 14.75 1.15
C LEU A 101 8.24 15.61 2.41
N LEU A 102 7.07 16.24 2.48
CA LEU A 102 6.69 17.07 3.61
C LEU A 102 6.65 16.26 4.91
N TYR A 103 6.13 15.04 4.86
CA TYR A 103 6.15 14.14 6.01
C TYR A 103 7.57 13.81 6.45
N ALA A 104 8.46 13.45 5.53
CA ALA A 104 9.86 13.16 5.85
C ALA A 104 10.55 14.38 6.47
N LEU A 105 10.40 15.57 5.88
CA LEU A 105 10.98 16.81 6.40
C LEU A 105 10.39 17.20 7.76
N TYR A 106 9.09 16.99 7.98
CA TYR A 106 8.45 17.26 9.27
C TYR A 106 8.90 16.26 10.35
N ARG A 107 8.92 14.97 10.02
CA ARG A 107 9.18 13.86 10.96
C ARG A 107 10.67 13.72 11.28
N TYR A 108 11.53 13.78 10.27
CA TYR A 108 12.96 13.48 10.35
C TYR A 108 13.85 14.71 10.24
N ARG A 109 13.33 15.86 9.78
CA ARG A 109 14.11 17.08 9.45
C ARG A 109 15.11 16.92 8.30
N HIS A 110 15.10 15.77 7.64
CA HIS A 110 15.88 15.46 6.44
C HIS A 110 15.18 14.36 5.64
N ILE A 111 15.64 14.12 4.41
CA ILE A 111 15.22 12.98 3.60
C ILE A 111 16.09 11.79 4.00
N ARG A 112 15.46 10.67 4.33
CA ARG A 112 16.15 9.43 4.69
C ARG A 112 16.08 8.47 3.52
N LEU A 113 17.18 8.34 2.78
CA LEU A 113 17.23 7.43 1.63
C LEU A 113 17.45 5.98 2.11
N PRO A 114 16.82 4.98 1.48
CA PRO A 114 17.06 3.57 1.77
C PRO A 114 18.43 3.10 1.25
N ASP A 115 18.87 1.90 1.66
CA ASP A 115 20.04 1.26 1.03
C ASP A 115 19.71 0.94 -0.44
N ILE A 116 20.64 1.26 -1.35
CA ILE A 116 20.55 1.03 -2.80
C ILE A 116 20.15 -0.42 -3.12
N ARG A 117 20.59 -1.38 -2.30
CA ARG A 117 20.29 -2.81 -2.48
C ARG A 117 18.81 -3.14 -2.34
N GLU A 118 18.04 -2.33 -1.62
CA GLU A 118 16.61 -2.54 -1.37
C GLU A 118 15.73 -2.02 -2.53
N TYR A 119 16.27 -1.15 -3.40
CA TYR A 119 15.49 -0.43 -4.40
C TYR A 119 14.72 -1.35 -5.36
N PRO A 120 15.35 -2.35 -6.01
CA PRO A 120 14.64 -3.16 -7.00
C PRO A 120 13.48 -3.95 -6.39
N GLY A 121 13.70 -4.52 -5.20
CA GLY A 121 12.71 -5.32 -4.50
C GLY A 121 11.55 -4.46 -3.96
N ALA A 122 11.86 -3.33 -3.34
CA ALA A 122 10.87 -2.44 -2.74
C ALA A 122 10.03 -1.70 -3.77
N LEU A 123 10.63 -1.21 -4.85
CA LEU A 123 9.90 -0.54 -5.92
C LEU A 123 8.98 -1.52 -6.66
N LEU A 124 9.47 -2.74 -6.97
CA LEU A 124 8.62 -3.78 -7.56
C LEU A 124 7.48 -4.17 -6.60
N ASN A 125 7.74 -4.22 -5.29
CA ASN A 125 6.70 -4.42 -4.28
C ASN A 125 5.62 -3.34 -4.38
N ALA A 126 6.07 -2.09 -4.35
CA ALA A 126 5.19 -0.93 -4.28
C ALA A 126 4.26 -0.89 -5.48
N VAL A 127 4.81 -1.12 -6.67
CA VAL A 127 4.04 -1.15 -7.92
C VAL A 127 3.09 -2.34 -7.97
N ALA A 128 3.56 -3.56 -7.67
CA ALA A 128 2.72 -4.76 -7.75
C ALA A 128 1.58 -4.75 -6.72
N THR A 129 1.86 -4.31 -5.49
CA THR A 129 0.85 -4.18 -4.44
C THR A 129 -0.13 -3.05 -4.77
N ALA A 130 0.33 -1.90 -5.28
CA ALA A 130 -0.57 -0.85 -5.74
C ALA A 130 -1.51 -1.35 -6.86
N PHE A 131 -1.00 -2.12 -7.82
CA PHE A 131 -1.82 -2.69 -8.88
C PHE A 131 -2.92 -3.60 -8.32
N ILE A 132 -2.56 -4.53 -7.44
CA ILE A 132 -3.51 -5.47 -6.83
C ILE A 132 -4.54 -4.72 -5.97
N ASP A 133 -4.10 -3.74 -5.18
CA ASP A 133 -4.99 -2.93 -4.34
C ASP A 133 -5.97 -2.12 -5.19
N GLU A 134 -5.50 -1.43 -6.24
CA GLU A 134 -6.39 -0.66 -7.11
C GLU A 134 -7.36 -1.57 -7.87
N ALA A 135 -6.91 -2.71 -8.41
CA ALA A 135 -7.80 -3.65 -9.06
C ALA A 135 -8.85 -4.23 -8.11
N ALA A 136 -8.47 -4.60 -6.88
CA ALA A 136 -9.38 -5.19 -5.90
C ALA A 136 -10.42 -4.19 -5.39
N PHE A 137 -9.97 -3.02 -4.91
CA PHE A 137 -10.84 -2.08 -4.21
C PHE A 137 -11.51 -1.09 -5.15
N ARG A 138 -10.78 -0.56 -6.16
CA ARG A 138 -11.27 0.48 -7.07
C ARG A 138 -11.80 -0.12 -8.37
N GLY A 139 -11.20 -1.22 -8.82
CA GLY A 139 -11.63 -1.98 -9.98
C GLY A 139 -12.89 -2.79 -9.72
N ILE A 140 -12.81 -3.71 -8.76
CA ILE A 140 -13.82 -4.76 -8.53
C ILE A 140 -14.84 -4.32 -7.48
N LEU A 141 -14.43 -4.10 -6.22
CA LEU A 141 -15.35 -3.79 -5.13
C LEU A 141 -16.19 -2.55 -5.40
N LEU A 142 -15.54 -1.45 -5.80
CA LEU A 142 -16.23 -0.21 -6.13
C LEU A 142 -17.22 -0.38 -7.29
N ALA A 143 -16.86 -1.11 -8.35
CA ALA A 143 -17.77 -1.39 -9.46
C ALA A 143 -18.97 -2.23 -9.03
N TYR A 144 -18.78 -3.21 -8.15
CA TYR A 144 -19.90 -3.98 -7.59
C TYR A 144 -20.81 -3.11 -6.71
N LEU A 145 -20.26 -2.28 -5.82
CA LEU A 145 -21.05 -1.39 -4.98
C LEU A 145 -21.91 -0.44 -5.83
N VAL A 146 -21.30 0.23 -6.81
CA VAL A 146 -22.02 1.11 -7.74
C VAL A 146 -23.03 0.32 -8.59
N GLY A 147 -22.64 -0.85 -9.09
CA GLY A 147 -23.49 -1.73 -9.88
C GLY A 147 -24.72 -2.25 -9.12
N PHE A 148 -24.62 -2.41 -7.80
CA PHE A 148 -25.75 -2.74 -6.92
C PHE A 148 -26.59 -1.53 -6.51
N GLY A 149 -26.32 -0.35 -7.08
CA GLY A 149 -27.10 0.87 -6.84
C GLY A 149 -26.68 1.65 -5.60
N VAL A 150 -25.53 1.33 -4.98
CA VAL A 150 -24.98 2.17 -3.90
C VAL A 150 -24.59 3.53 -4.49
N PRO A 151 -25.02 4.66 -3.91
CA PRO A 151 -24.64 5.99 -4.39
C PRO A 151 -23.11 6.13 -4.51
N PRO A 152 -22.57 6.76 -5.57
CA PRO A 152 -21.13 6.78 -5.84
C PRO A 152 -20.28 7.26 -4.65
N LEU A 153 -20.72 8.32 -3.97
CA LEU A 153 -20.02 8.84 -2.79
C LEU A 153 -19.94 7.80 -1.66
N LEU A 154 -21.05 7.09 -1.38
CA LEU A 154 -21.09 6.06 -0.35
C LEU A 154 -20.25 4.84 -0.76
N ALA A 155 -20.27 4.47 -2.04
CA ALA A 155 -19.45 3.39 -2.57
C ALA A 155 -17.95 3.71 -2.44
N ILE A 156 -17.54 4.96 -2.73
CA ILE A 156 -16.16 5.44 -2.54
C ILE A 156 -15.75 5.38 -1.06
N VAL A 157 -16.61 5.83 -0.15
CA VAL A 157 -16.32 5.78 1.29
C VAL A 157 -16.22 4.32 1.76
N ALA A 158 -17.17 3.47 1.39
CA ALA A 158 -17.20 2.06 1.78
C ALA A 158 -15.95 1.31 1.31
N GLN A 159 -15.57 1.43 0.03
CA GLN A 159 -14.35 0.77 -0.45
C GLN A 159 -13.10 1.31 0.25
N ALA A 160 -13.03 2.62 0.53
CA ALA A 160 -11.87 3.22 1.17
C ALA A 160 -11.71 2.72 2.61
N LEU A 161 -12.81 2.55 3.34
CA LEU A 161 -12.84 1.95 4.66
C LEU A 161 -12.41 0.49 4.61
N VAL A 162 -12.96 -0.31 3.70
CA VAL A 162 -12.57 -1.73 3.54
C VAL A 162 -11.09 -1.85 3.21
N TYR A 163 -10.59 -1.06 2.25
CA TYR A 163 -9.16 -0.98 1.92
C TYR A 163 -8.31 -0.66 3.15
N THR A 164 -8.66 0.41 3.87
CA THR A 164 -7.92 0.86 5.06
C THR A 164 -7.91 -0.21 6.14
N LEU A 165 -9.03 -0.88 6.39
CA LEU A 165 -9.10 -2.01 7.31
C LEU A 165 -8.20 -3.17 6.87
N CYS A 166 -8.17 -3.46 5.56
CA CYS A 166 -7.34 -4.52 5.00
C CYS A 166 -5.83 -4.25 5.14
N THR A 167 -5.42 -2.98 5.19
CA THR A 167 -4.02 -2.63 5.47
C THR A 167 -3.58 -2.87 6.92
N ARG A 168 -4.55 -3.04 7.84
CA ARG A 168 -4.32 -3.25 9.29
C ARG A 168 -3.49 -2.14 9.97
N LEU A 169 -3.41 -0.96 9.37
CA LEU A 169 -2.70 0.20 9.92
C LEU A 169 -3.34 0.76 11.20
N GLY A 170 -4.55 0.34 11.56
CA GLY A 170 -5.19 0.68 12.84
C GLY A 170 -4.75 -0.17 14.03
N ALA A 171 -3.93 -1.21 13.83
CA ALA A 171 -3.50 -2.10 14.91
C ALA A 171 -2.57 -1.39 15.93
N PRO A 172 -2.51 -1.84 17.20
CA PRO A 172 -1.62 -1.27 18.20
C PRO A 172 -0.15 -1.28 17.75
N GLY A 173 0.53 -0.13 17.89
CA GLY A 173 1.94 0.03 17.49
C GLY A 173 2.14 0.46 16.04
N ARG A 174 1.07 0.81 15.32
CA ARG A 174 1.15 1.40 13.97
C ARG A 174 1.08 2.93 14.02
N ASP A 175 1.68 3.58 13.02
CA ASP A 175 1.66 5.03 12.90
C ASP A 175 0.28 5.54 12.42
N ARG A 176 -0.33 6.46 13.18
CA ARG A 176 -1.66 7.02 12.88
C ARG A 176 -1.67 7.88 11.62
N TYR A 177 -0.54 8.49 11.29
CA TYR A 177 -0.39 9.25 10.05
C TYR A 177 -0.54 8.33 8.84
N MET A 178 0.09 7.15 8.88
CA MET A 178 -0.03 6.18 7.79
C MET A 178 -1.47 5.69 7.63
N LEU A 179 -2.20 5.47 8.74
CA LEU A 179 -3.63 5.16 8.68
C LEU A 179 -4.43 6.25 7.96
N ALA A 180 -4.24 7.52 8.36
CA ALA A 180 -4.93 8.66 7.76
C ALA A 180 -4.57 8.83 6.28
N LEU A 181 -3.28 8.70 5.95
CA LEU A 181 -2.78 8.79 4.58
C LEU A 181 -3.39 7.70 3.70
N THR A 182 -3.39 6.44 4.14
CA THR A 182 -3.99 5.33 3.41
C THR A 182 -5.49 5.54 3.18
N LEU A 183 -6.22 6.07 4.16
CA LEU A 183 -7.63 6.41 4.00
C LEU A 183 -7.83 7.52 2.96
N LEU A 184 -7.04 8.60 3.02
CA LEU A 184 -7.12 9.70 2.06
C LEU A 184 -6.75 9.27 0.64
N ILE A 185 -5.70 8.45 0.50
CA ILE A 185 -5.34 7.81 -0.78
C ILE A 185 -6.52 6.99 -1.27
N GLY A 186 -7.16 6.22 -0.40
CA GLY A 186 -8.29 5.38 -0.75
C GLY A 186 -9.53 6.14 -1.22
N LEU A 187 -9.80 7.30 -0.62
CA LEU A 187 -10.86 8.20 -1.03
C LEU A 187 -10.54 8.88 -2.37
N GLY A 188 -9.33 9.43 -2.50
CA GLY A 188 -8.88 10.13 -3.71
C GLY A 188 -8.81 9.21 -4.94
N SER A 189 -8.23 8.01 -4.78
CA SER A 189 -8.20 6.97 -5.81
C SER A 189 -9.58 6.49 -6.22
N GLY A 190 -10.49 6.28 -5.25
CA GLY A 190 -11.87 5.90 -5.53
C GLY A 190 -12.62 6.97 -6.33
N TRP A 191 -12.51 8.23 -5.91
CA TRP A 191 -13.08 9.36 -6.65
C TRP A 191 -12.53 9.45 -8.07
N LEU A 192 -11.19 9.39 -8.22
CA LEU A 192 -10.55 9.46 -9.53
C LEU A 192 -10.98 8.30 -10.44
N THR A 193 -11.14 7.10 -9.88
CA THR A 193 -11.59 5.92 -10.63
C THR A 193 -13.00 6.08 -11.18
N VAL A 194 -13.94 6.61 -10.36
CA VAL A 194 -15.31 6.86 -10.81
C VAL A 194 -15.35 7.92 -11.90
N VAL A 195 -14.60 9.02 -11.72
CA VAL A 195 -14.58 10.14 -12.68
C VAL A 195 -13.98 9.72 -14.01
N VAL A 196 -12.88 8.95 -14.00
CA VAL A 196 -12.17 8.55 -15.22
C VAL A 196 -12.77 7.29 -15.85
N GLY A 197 -13.50 6.48 -15.07
CA GLY A 197 -14.05 5.21 -15.51
C GLY A 197 -13.02 4.07 -15.56
N GLY A 198 -11.96 4.15 -14.74
CA GLY A 198 -10.92 3.12 -14.70
C GLY A 198 -9.84 3.37 -13.66
N ILE A 199 -9.11 2.32 -13.31
CA ILE A 199 -8.06 2.35 -12.26
C ILE A 199 -6.76 3.02 -12.72
N GLY A 200 -6.59 3.33 -14.00
CA GLY A 200 -5.30 3.79 -14.57
C GLY A 200 -4.66 4.96 -13.81
N GLY A 201 -5.39 6.07 -13.65
CA GLY A 201 -4.89 7.24 -12.92
C GLY A 201 -4.71 6.98 -11.42
N ALA A 202 -5.64 6.23 -10.81
CA ALA A 202 -5.57 5.87 -9.40
C ALA A 202 -4.33 5.00 -9.10
N PHE A 203 -4.04 4.02 -9.96
CA PHE A 203 -2.85 3.18 -9.91
C PHE A 203 -1.57 3.98 -10.05
N LEU A 204 -1.49 4.88 -11.04
CA LEU A 204 -0.32 5.73 -11.24
C LEU A 204 -0.03 6.57 -9.98
N GLY A 205 -1.04 7.27 -9.46
CA GLY A 205 -0.89 8.11 -8.28
C GLY A 205 -0.55 7.31 -7.02
N HIS A 206 -1.22 6.18 -6.79
CA HIS A 206 -0.97 5.31 -5.64
C HIS A 206 0.44 4.70 -5.71
N ALA A 207 0.85 4.13 -6.84
CA ALA A 207 2.19 3.55 -7.02
C ALA A 207 3.29 4.61 -6.82
N ALA A 208 3.14 5.79 -7.42
CA ALA A 208 4.09 6.89 -7.24
C ALA A 208 4.18 7.34 -5.77
N THR A 209 3.05 7.47 -5.08
CA THR A 209 3.01 7.85 -3.66
C THR A 209 3.76 6.83 -2.80
N ARG A 210 3.55 5.53 -3.03
CA ARG A 210 4.25 4.47 -2.29
C ARG A 210 5.75 4.50 -2.53
N CYS A 211 6.17 4.65 -3.79
CA CYS A 211 7.58 4.80 -4.13
C CYS A 211 8.18 6.04 -3.46
N ALA A 212 7.46 7.17 -3.46
CA ALA A 212 7.91 8.38 -2.80
C ALA A 212 8.07 8.21 -1.29
N VAL A 213 7.09 7.60 -0.61
CA VAL A 213 7.18 7.29 0.83
C VAL A 213 8.39 6.41 1.13
N PHE A 214 8.62 5.36 0.34
CA PHE A 214 9.79 4.50 0.48
C PHE A 214 11.09 5.30 0.32
N LEU A 215 11.22 6.07 -0.76
CA LEU A 215 12.42 6.84 -1.07
C LEU A 215 12.69 7.95 -0.05
N THR A 216 11.66 8.62 0.49
CA THR A 216 11.87 9.77 1.37
C THR A 216 12.02 9.40 2.83
N THR A 217 11.45 8.27 3.24
CA THR A 217 11.50 7.82 4.64
C THR A 217 12.53 6.71 4.87
N GLY A 218 13.01 6.06 3.80
CA GLY A 218 14.05 5.03 3.88
C GLY A 218 13.56 3.73 4.49
N HIS A 219 12.25 3.62 4.73
CA HIS A 219 11.63 2.43 5.29
C HIS A 219 10.95 1.66 4.16
N ALA A 220 11.57 0.55 3.77
CA ALA A 220 10.91 -0.47 2.96
C ALA A 220 9.82 -1.21 3.77
N GLY A 221 9.97 -1.17 5.10
CA GLY A 221 9.04 -1.66 6.11
C GLY A 221 8.20 -0.58 6.78
N GLN A 222 7.52 -0.95 7.88
CA GLN A 222 6.62 -0.08 8.63
C GLN A 222 7.39 1.07 9.25
N LEU A 223 6.86 2.28 9.08
CA LEU A 223 7.26 3.39 9.91
C LEU A 223 6.88 3.08 11.36
N ALA A 224 7.88 2.99 12.22
CA ALA A 224 7.64 2.82 13.64
C ALA A 224 6.99 4.10 14.21
N PRO A 225 6.12 3.97 15.22
CA PRO A 225 5.59 5.15 15.89
C PRO A 225 6.70 6.03 16.45
N ARG A 226 6.42 7.34 16.53
CA ARG A 226 7.36 8.30 17.10
C ARG A 226 7.91 7.86 18.46
N GLY A 227 9.23 7.90 18.61
CA GLY A 227 9.95 7.49 19.80
C GLY A 227 10.31 6.01 19.86
N ARG A 228 9.95 5.20 18.85
CA ARG A 228 10.15 3.74 18.80
C ARG A 228 10.99 3.24 17.61
N GLU A 229 11.53 4.14 16.80
CA GLU A 229 12.51 3.74 15.78
C GLU A 229 13.77 3.19 16.44
N THR A 230 14.42 2.20 15.82
CA THR A 230 15.63 1.56 16.35
C THR A 230 16.71 2.59 16.65
N GLU A 231 16.93 3.55 15.75
CA GLU A 231 17.88 4.65 15.93
C GLU A 231 17.47 5.62 17.05
N GLU A 232 16.18 5.94 17.18
CA GLU A 232 15.70 6.80 18.28
C GLU A 232 15.83 6.09 19.64
N LEU A 233 15.60 4.77 19.68
CA LEU A 233 15.79 3.93 20.85
C LEU A 233 17.27 3.76 21.18
N GLU A 234 18.12 3.57 20.17
CA GLU A 234 19.57 3.53 20.33
C GLU A 234 20.10 4.88 20.82
N ARG A 235 19.64 6.00 20.26
CA ARG A 235 20.02 7.34 20.72
C ARG A 235 19.60 7.59 22.16
N LYS A 236 18.47 7.04 22.61
CA LYS A 236 18.06 7.07 24.02
C LYS A 236 18.91 6.16 24.92
N ARG A 237 19.45 5.07 24.38
CA ARG A 237 20.30 4.11 25.11
C ARG A 237 21.77 4.54 25.14
N ARG A 238 22.24 5.26 24.13
CA ARG A 238 23.59 5.82 24.06
C ARG A 238 23.69 7.02 25.01
N THR A 239 24.85 7.17 25.62
CA THR A 239 25.22 8.39 26.32
C THR A 239 25.13 9.57 25.36
N PRO A 240 24.63 10.74 25.78
CA PRO A 240 24.59 11.93 24.92
C PRO A 240 25.99 12.28 24.42
N ASP A 241 26.08 12.83 23.21
CA ASP A 241 27.36 13.25 22.64
C ASP A 241 28.04 14.26 23.58
N GLY A 242 29.31 13.98 23.91
CA GLY A 242 30.10 14.77 24.87
C GLY A 242 30.03 14.31 26.33
N TRP A 243 29.20 13.31 26.67
CA TRP A 243 29.13 12.76 28.03
C TRP A 243 30.06 11.56 28.20
N ARG A 244 30.97 11.64 29.18
CA ARG A 244 31.85 10.54 29.56
C ARG A 244 31.14 9.64 30.57
N VAL A 245 31.09 8.33 30.32
CA VAL A 245 30.49 7.36 31.25
C VAL A 245 31.37 7.27 32.50
N VAL A 246 30.89 7.82 33.61
CA VAL A 246 31.59 7.72 34.91
C VAL A 246 31.50 6.28 35.40
N GLY A 247 32.63 5.57 35.43
CA GLY A 247 32.73 4.22 35.98
C GLY A 247 33.18 3.11 35.02
N ALA A 248 33.31 3.39 33.71
CA ALA A 248 34.08 2.51 32.83
C ALA A 248 35.56 2.73 33.16
N LYS A 249 36.08 2.00 34.15
CA LYS A 249 37.51 2.02 34.49
C LYS A 249 38.33 1.81 33.21
N ASP A 250 39.21 2.76 32.95
CA ASP A 250 40.35 2.63 32.05
C ASP A 250 41.10 1.33 32.41
N SER A 251 40.75 0.22 31.76
CA SER A 251 41.41 -1.08 31.96
C SER A 251 42.51 -1.29 30.90
N ALA A 252 43.11 -0.19 30.44
CA ALA A 252 44.18 -0.18 29.45
C ALA A 252 45.37 0.68 29.94
N ALA A 253 45.68 0.57 31.23
CA ALA A 253 46.91 1.09 31.82
C ALA A 253 47.55 -0.02 32.66
N GLY A 254 48.26 -0.92 31.99
CA GLY A 254 48.95 -2.04 32.61
C GLY A 254 49.66 -2.90 31.58
N ASP A 255 50.65 -2.31 30.89
CA ASP A 255 51.85 -3.05 30.45
C ASP A 255 52.92 -2.06 29.99
N ARG A 256 53.84 -1.74 30.90
CA ARG A 256 55.23 -1.37 30.64
C ARG A 256 56.08 -1.90 31.78
#